data_AF-A0A4U9QWY3-F1
#
_entry.id   AF-A0A4U9QWY3-F1
#
_cell.length_a   1.000
_cell.length_b   1.000
_cell.length_c   1.000
_cell.angle_alpha   90.00
_cell.angle_beta   90.00
_cell.angle_gamma   90.00
#
_symmetry.space_group_name_H-M   'P 1'
#
loop_
_entity.id
_entity.type
_entity.pdbx_description
1 polymer ?
#
loop_
_entity_poly.entity_id
_entity_poly.type
_entity_poly.pdbx_seq_one_letter_code
_entity_poly.pdbx_strand_id
1 'polypeptide(L)'
;MDNDVSDFFFRTFNELSNNKLNSEELIKLIIDFGKVNLRYMQLWDKDNSENVDFISWINNDLHLKIFEGSEEYEFTRYVTLLYKEELMGSIETGSLKHFLLLRECYNEGLESEYFTKVVEKAPKDTIILALACEKDIFNKSEFETIGNIPRLLNIGAYNDTYDVIRILLALSRMFKCHVNKLPLSLVLSLNEEQDMVVLLTLISLGIKNIRLVVDLEELMPTNVYKVLVDKFGIKKISTPEEDLKEILI
;
A
#
# COMPACT_ATOMS: atom_id res chain seq x y z
N MET A 1 -25.93 7.22 1.03
CA MET A 1 -24.79 7.87 1.71
C MET A 1 -24.83 7.41 3.16
N ASP A 2 -23.74 6.84 3.66
CA ASP A 2 -23.68 6.31 5.04
C ASP A 2 -23.70 7.51 6.04
N ASN A 3 -24.56 7.42 7.05
CA ASN A 3 -24.77 8.53 8.00
C ASN A 3 -23.53 8.79 8.85
N ASP A 4 -22.78 7.75 9.22
CA ASP A 4 -21.56 7.90 10.04
C ASP A 4 -20.47 8.61 9.25
N VAL A 5 -20.37 8.31 7.94
CA VAL A 5 -19.47 9.02 7.02
C VAL A 5 -19.86 10.50 6.94
N SER A 6 -21.15 10.78 6.74
CA SER A 6 -21.67 12.14 6.60
C SER A 6 -21.45 12.97 7.87
N ASP A 7 -21.83 12.42 9.03
CA ASP A 7 -21.73 13.06 10.34
C ASP A 7 -20.28 13.35 10.73
N PHE A 8 -19.36 12.45 10.37
CA PHE A 8 -17.93 12.69 10.56
C PHE A 8 -17.46 13.94 9.83
N PHE A 9 -17.79 14.09 8.54
CA PHE A 9 -17.36 15.26 7.78
C PHE A 9 -17.94 16.56 8.34
N PHE A 10 -19.24 16.60 8.65
CA PHE A 10 -19.86 17.78 9.25
C PHE A 10 -19.23 18.16 10.59
N ARG A 11 -19.03 17.19 11.48
CA ARG A 11 -18.39 17.40 12.78
C ARG A 11 -16.95 17.88 12.63
N THR A 12 -16.19 17.24 11.74
CA THR A 12 -14.78 17.56 11.49
C THR A 12 -14.60 18.96 10.92
N PHE A 13 -15.41 19.35 9.93
CA PHE A 13 -15.37 20.71 9.39
C PHE A 13 -15.68 21.76 10.46
N ASN A 14 -16.62 21.48 11.36
CA ASN A 14 -16.91 22.37 12.48
C ASN A 14 -15.78 22.41 13.51
N GLU A 15 -15.11 21.29 13.80
CA GLU A 15 -13.95 21.26 14.71
C GLU A 15 -12.76 22.03 14.10
N LEU A 16 -12.48 21.83 12.81
CA LEU A 16 -11.39 22.51 12.09
C LEU A 16 -11.62 24.02 11.95
N SER A 17 -12.86 24.47 11.73
CA SER A 17 -13.18 25.90 11.60
C SER A 17 -12.94 26.71 12.88
N ASN A 18 -12.91 26.03 14.04
CA ASN A 18 -12.70 26.66 15.34
C ASN A 18 -11.22 26.94 15.67
N ASN A 19 -10.24 26.46 14.87
CA ASN A 19 -8.80 26.73 15.01
C ASN A 19 -8.20 26.54 16.43
N LYS A 20 -8.78 25.65 17.23
CA LYS A 20 -8.39 25.40 18.63
C LYS A 20 -7.70 24.06 18.87
N LEU A 21 -7.61 23.21 17.85
CA LEU A 21 -7.11 21.85 18.01
C LEU A 21 -5.62 21.83 18.28
N ASN A 22 -5.21 21.14 19.34
CA ASN A 22 -3.82 20.84 19.62
C ASN A 22 -3.34 19.58 18.84
N SER A 23 -2.04 19.27 18.92
CA SER A 23 -1.46 18.12 18.20
C SER A 23 -2.08 16.77 18.57
N GLU A 24 -2.49 16.55 19.82
CA GLU A 24 -3.13 15.29 20.22
C GLU A 24 -4.55 15.16 19.67
N GLU A 25 -5.30 16.26 19.66
CA GLU A 25 -6.64 16.33 19.08
C GLU A 25 -6.61 16.13 17.56
N LEU A 26 -5.61 16.71 16.88
CA LEU A 26 -5.39 16.47 15.45
C LEU A 26 -5.06 15.00 15.15
N ILE A 27 -4.22 14.36 15.96
CA ILE A 27 -3.93 12.92 15.81
C ILE A 27 -5.20 12.09 15.99
N LYS A 28 -6.03 12.42 16.99
CA LYS A 28 -7.30 11.74 17.21
C LYS A 28 -8.23 11.88 15.98
N LEU A 29 -8.28 13.08 15.40
CA LEU A 29 -9.04 13.36 14.20
C LEU A 29 -8.54 12.55 12.99
N ILE A 30 -7.22 12.43 12.81
CA ILE A 30 -6.62 11.58 11.77
C ILE A 30 -7.00 10.09 11.98
N ILE A 31 -6.95 9.62 13.22
CA ILE A 31 -7.33 8.23 13.55
C ILE A 31 -8.82 7.99 13.24
N ASP A 32 -9.70 8.93 13.62
CA ASP A 32 -11.13 8.82 13.33
C ASP A 32 -11.41 8.93 11.83
N PHE A 33 -10.74 9.84 11.13
CA PHE A 33 -10.80 9.98 9.67
C PHE A 33 -10.50 8.66 8.97
N GLY A 34 -9.38 8.01 9.30
CA GLY A 34 -9.00 6.79 8.60
C GLY A 34 -9.93 5.61 8.88
N LYS A 35 -10.60 5.54 10.04
CA LYS A 35 -11.67 4.56 10.27
C LYS A 35 -12.87 4.81 9.36
N VAL A 36 -13.29 6.07 9.25
CA VAL A 36 -14.41 6.47 8.38
C VAL A 36 -14.06 6.22 6.91
N ASN A 37 -12.84 6.56 6.50
CA ASN A 37 -12.39 6.35 5.13
C ASN A 37 -12.27 4.85 4.81
N LEU A 38 -11.76 4.02 5.73
CA LEU A 38 -11.75 2.57 5.56
C LEU A 38 -13.17 2.02 5.39
N ARG A 39 -14.13 2.52 6.18
CA ARG A 39 -15.55 2.16 6.04
C ARG A 39 -16.11 2.58 4.68
N TYR A 40 -15.79 3.79 4.22
CA TYR A 40 -16.17 4.27 2.90
C TYR A 40 -15.60 3.38 1.78
N MET A 41 -14.30 3.06 1.83
CA MET A 41 -13.65 2.16 0.87
C MET A 41 -14.28 0.77 0.86
N GLN A 42 -14.64 0.22 2.03
CA GLN A 42 -15.35 -1.07 2.12
C GLN A 42 -16.73 -1.03 1.48
N LEU A 43 -17.48 0.06 1.66
CA LEU A 43 -18.79 0.24 1.04
C LEU A 43 -18.66 0.39 -0.48
N TRP A 44 -17.69 1.19 -0.92
CA TRP A 44 -17.41 1.39 -2.33
C TRP A 44 -16.97 0.10 -3.02
N ASP A 45 -16.06 -0.67 -2.43
CA ASP A 45 -15.66 -1.98 -2.97
C ASP A 45 -16.86 -2.93 -3.02
N LYS A 46 -17.69 -3.00 -1.98
CA LYS A 46 -18.90 -3.85 -1.98
C LYS A 46 -19.88 -3.49 -3.10
N ASP A 47 -20.09 -2.21 -3.34
CA ASP A 47 -21.06 -1.73 -4.34
C ASP A 47 -20.53 -1.88 -5.78
N ASN A 48 -19.21 -1.96 -5.97
CA ASN A 48 -18.55 -2.09 -7.27
C ASN A 48 -17.96 -3.49 -7.54
N SER A 49 -17.88 -4.36 -6.53
CA SER A 49 -17.58 -5.78 -6.70
C SER A 49 -18.86 -6.52 -7.04
N GLU A 50 -19.02 -6.98 -8.28
CA GLU A 50 -20.05 -7.97 -8.57
C GLU A 50 -19.90 -9.18 -7.62
N ASN A 51 -21.03 -9.62 -7.04
CA ASN A 51 -21.13 -10.67 -6.02
C ASN A 51 -20.24 -11.89 -6.26
N VAL A 52 -19.08 -11.96 -5.59
CA VAL A 52 -18.38 -13.23 -5.37
C VAL A 52 -18.33 -13.48 -3.86
N ASP A 53 -19.06 -14.51 -3.43
CA ASP A 53 -19.07 -15.01 -2.06
C ASP A 53 -17.68 -15.58 -1.71
N PHE A 54 -16.83 -14.68 -1.19
CA PHE A 54 -15.41 -14.88 -0.92
C PHE A 54 -15.11 -16.08 0.00
N ILE A 55 -16.02 -16.42 0.93
CA ILE A 55 -15.83 -17.55 1.84
C ILE A 55 -16.25 -18.88 1.21
N SER A 56 -17.26 -18.86 0.34
CA SER A 56 -17.71 -20.05 -0.39
C SER A 56 -16.68 -20.51 -1.44
N TRP A 57 -16.01 -19.57 -2.09
CA TRP A 57 -14.99 -19.84 -3.11
C TRP A 57 -13.68 -20.40 -2.52
N ILE A 58 -13.23 -19.91 -1.35
CA ILE A 58 -12.05 -20.44 -0.62
C ILE A 58 -12.15 -21.95 -0.31
N ASN A 59 -13.37 -22.48 -0.19
CA ASN A 59 -13.59 -23.87 0.18
C ASN A 59 -13.76 -24.82 -1.01
N ASN A 60 -13.82 -24.31 -2.25
CA ASN A 60 -13.96 -25.13 -3.44
C ASN A 60 -12.77 -24.91 -4.37
N ASP A 61 -11.90 -25.92 -4.39
CA ASP A 61 -10.79 -26.17 -5.32
C ASP A 61 -10.82 -25.35 -6.62
N LEU A 62 -9.72 -24.67 -6.94
CA LEU A 62 -9.42 -24.40 -8.35
C LEU A 62 -7.91 -24.24 -8.62
N HIS A 63 -7.30 -25.31 -9.11
CA HIS A 63 -6.28 -25.23 -10.15
C HIS A 63 -6.88 -24.50 -11.36
N LEU A 64 -6.29 -23.40 -11.86
CA LEU A 64 -6.42 -23.03 -13.29
C LEU A 64 -5.46 -21.92 -13.78
N LYS A 65 -4.64 -22.35 -14.75
CA LYS A 65 -4.06 -21.66 -15.92
C LYS A 65 -4.09 -20.12 -15.97
N ILE A 66 -2.91 -19.52 -15.83
CA ILE A 66 -2.59 -18.18 -16.34
C ILE A 66 -2.30 -18.33 -17.85
N PHE A 67 -3.05 -17.63 -18.70
CA PHE A 67 -2.76 -17.48 -20.13
C PHE A 67 -2.74 -16.00 -20.51
N GLU A 68 -1.89 -15.70 -21.49
CA GLU A 68 -1.71 -14.45 -22.21
C GLU A 68 -3.04 -13.72 -22.51
N GLY A 69 -3.03 -12.39 -22.31
CA GLY A 69 -3.96 -11.49 -22.97
C GLY A 69 -5.41 -11.58 -22.52
N SER A 70 -5.70 -11.30 -21.25
CA SER A 70 -7.01 -10.71 -20.87
C SER A 70 -6.94 -10.06 -19.48
N GLU A 71 -7.33 -8.78 -19.48
CA GLU A 71 -7.85 -7.94 -18.40
C GLU A 71 -7.11 -7.83 -17.04
N GLU A 72 -6.51 -6.65 -16.86
CA GLU A 72 -5.69 -6.12 -15.76
C GLU A 72 -6.36 -5.99 -14.37
N TYR A 73 -7.60 -6.45 -14.17
CA TYR A 73 -8.40 -6.08 -12.99
C TYR A 73 -8.49 -7.15 -11.89
N GLU A 74 -7.91 -8.33 -12.08
CA GLU A 74 -8.11 -9.43 -11.13
C GLU A 74 -6.88 -9.82 -10.30
N PHE A 75 -5.68 -9.34 -10.61
CA PHE A 75 -4.45 -9.87 -10.02
C PHE A 75 -4.30 -9.59 -8.51
N THR A 76 -4.85 -8.47 -8.04
CA THR A 76 -4.77 -8.01 -6.64
C THR A 76 -5.46 -8.94 -5.64
N ARG A 77 -6.57 -9.55 -6.07
CA ARG A 77 -7.43 -10.39 -5.23
C ARG A 77 -6.86 -11.80 -5.04
N TYR A 78 -5.92 -12.21 -5.90
CA TYR A 78 -5.50 -13.60 -6.00
C TYR A 78 -4.04 -13.84 -5.59
N VAL A 79 -3.11 -12.87 -5.63
CA VAL A 79 -1.67 -13.12 -5.36
C VAL A 79 -1.40 -13.78 -3.99
N THR A 80 -2.01 -13.30 -2.90
CA THR A 80 -1.79 -13.89 -1.56
C THR A 80 -2.50 -15.23 -1.37
N LEU A 81 -3.49 -15.56 -2.21
CA LEU A 81 -4.22 -16.83 -2.17
C LEU A 81 -3.60 -17.88 -3.10
N LEU A 82 -3.24 -17.48 -4.33
CA LEU A 82 -2.67 -18.34 -5.36
C LEU A 82 -1.28 -18.85 -5.01
N TYR A 83 -0.45 -18.00 -4.42
CA TYR A 83 0.94 -18.35 -4.08
C TYR A 83 1.12 -18.54 -2.58
N LYS A 84 0.06 -18.78 -1.82
CA LYS A 84 0.15 -18.80 -0.36
C LYS A 84 1.19 -19.82 0.15
N GLU A 85 1.12 -21.05 -0.37
CA GLU A 85 2.02 -22.13 0.04
C GLU A 85 3.45 -21.86 -0.44
N GLU A 86 3.61 -21.38 -1.67
CA GLU A 86 4.90 -21.02 -2.24
C GLU A 86 5.55 -19.83 -1.53
N LEU A 87 4.78 -18.81 -1.14
CA LEU A 87 5.26 -17.65 -0.38
C LEU A 87 5.76 -18.11 0.99
N MET A 88 4.99 -18.95 1.68
CA MET A 88 5.41 -19.51 2.97
C MET A 88 6.67 -20.35 2.83
N GLY A 89 6.72 -21.27 1.85
CA GLY A 89 7.90 -22.11 1.62
C GLY A 89 9.14 -21.31 1.19
N SER A 90 8.98 -20.27 0.37
CA SER A 90 10.08 -19.40 -0.06
C SER A 90 10.68 -18.64 1.12
N ILE A 91 9.86 -18.28 2.11
CA ILE A 91 10.32 -17.57 3.31
C ILE A 91 10.97 -18.53 4.29
N GLU A 92 10.39 -19.71 4.50
CA GLU A 92 10.99 -20.75 5.35
C GLU A 92 12.38 -21.18 4.85
N THR A 93 12.57 -21.22 3.53
CA THR A 93 13.86 -21.49 2.89
C THR A 93 14.81 -20.29 2.85
N GLY A 94 14.32 -19.09 3.19
CA GLY A 94 15.08 -17.83 3.11
C GLY A 94 15.34 -17.33 1.68
N SER A 95 14.67 -17.92 0.68
CA SER A 95 14.72 -17.48 -0.72
C SER A 95 13.88 -16.24 -0.99
N LEU A 96 12.86 -15.99 -0.16
CA LEU A 96 12.16 -14.72 -0.06
C LEU A 96 12.46 -14.09 1.29
N LYS A 97 13.02 -12.89 1.29
CA LYS A 97 13.37 -12.15 2.50
C LYS A 97 12.52 -10.92 2.71
N HIS A 98 12.04 -10.27 1.65
CA HIS A 98 11.37 -8.99 1.76
C HIS A 98 10.27 -8.77 0.73
N PHE A 99 9.28 -7.96 1.09
CA PHE A 99 8.28 -7.41 0.20
C PHE A 99 8.49 -5.90 0.05
N LEU A 100 8.49 -5.41 -1.18
CA LEU A 100 8.57 -3.99 -1.45
C LEU A 100 7.28 -3.55 -2.12
N LEU A 101 6.43 -2.83 -1.38
CA LEU A 101 5.19 -2.29 -1.92
C LEU A 101 5.43 -0.87 -2.43
N LEU A 102 5.28 -0.72 -3.73
CA LEU A 102 5.46 0.53 -4.47
C LEU A 102 4.11 1.02 -4.97
N ARG A 103 3.70 2.18 -4.47
CA ARG A 103 2.54 2.89 -5.02
C ARG A 103 3.05 4.09 -5.80
N GLU A 104 2.93 4.03 -7.11
CA GLU A 104 3.28 5.10 -8.03
C GLU A 104 1.99 5.75 -8.55
N CYS A 105 1.94 7.08 -8.48
CA CYS A 105 0.91 7.89 -9.11
C CYS A 105 1.59 8.66 -10.24
N TYR A 106 0.92 8.73 -11.39
CA TYR A 106 1.44 9.33 -12.62
C TYR A 106 2.14 10.67 -12.36
N ASN A 107 3.46 10.70 -12.56
CA ASN A 107 4.27 11.91 -12.58
C ASN A 107 5.40 11.77 -13.59
N GLU A 108 5.43 12.67 -14.59
CA GLU A 108 6.55 12.77 -15.52
C GLU A 108 7.83 13.23 -14.79
N GLY A 109 8.97 12.63 -15.11
CA GLY A 109 10.29 13.09 -14.64
C GLY A 109 10.94 12.22 -13.56
N LEU A 110 11.49 12.86 -12.52
CA LEU A 110 12.42 12.25 -11.56
C LEU A 110 11.80 11.13 -10.70
N GLU A 111 10.49 11.16 -10.47
CA GLU A 111 9.80 10.15 -9.66
C GLU A 111 9.73 8.79 -10.36
N SER A 112 9.35 8.77 -11.65
CA SER A 112 9.31 7.55 -12.47
C SER A 112 10.70 6.92 -12.60
N GLU A 113 11.76 7.73 -12.70
CA GLU A 113 13.15 7.23 -12.70
C GLU A 113 13.51 6.56 -11.37
N TYR A 114 13.13 7.15 -10.23
CA TYR A 114 13.34 6.56 -8.91
C TYR A 114 12.68 5.17 -8.81
N PHE A 115 11.40 5.04 -9.15
CA PHE A 115 10.69 3.74 -9.08
C PHE A 115 11.30 2.70 -10.02
N THR A 116 11.64 3.10 -11.25
CA THR A 116 12.32 2.22 -12.21
C THR A 116 13.64 1.69 -11.62
N LYS A 117 14.45 2.58 -11.03
CA LYS A 117 15.74 2.18 -10.43
C LYS A 117 15.57 1.31 -9.19
N VAL A 118 14.56 1.57 -8.37
CA VAL A 118 14.23 0.74 -7.21
C VAL A 118 13.86 -0.68 -7.66
N VAL A 119 13.02 -0.81 -8.68
CA VAL A 119 12.61 -2.10 -9.26
C VAL A 119 13.80 -2.86 -9.85
N GLU A 120 14.65 -2.18 -10.65
CA GLU A 120 15.85 -2.76 -11.25
C GLU A 120 16.88 -3.23 -10.22
N LYS A 121 17.05 -2.49 -9.12
CA LYS A 121 18.10 -2.72 -8.11
C LYS A 121 17.63 -3.55 -6.92
N ALA A 122 16.34 -3.84 -6.80
CA ALA A 122 15.82 -4.68 -5.73
C ALA A 122 16.52 -6.05 -5.74
N PRO A 123 17.01 -6.53 -4.58
CA PRO A 123 17.62 -7.84 -4.43
C PRO A 123 16.74 -8.99 -4.95
N LYS A 124 17.38 -10.05 -5.42
CA LYS A 124 16.69 -11.22 -6.02
C LYS A 124 15.76 -11.96 -5.06
N ASP A 125 15.96 -11.79 -3.76
CA ASP A 125 15.13 -12.35 -2.69
C ASP A 125 14.01 -11.40 -2.23
N THR A 126 13.67 -10.40 -3.05
CA THR A 126 12.58 -9.44 -2.80
C THR A 126 11.47 -9.62 -3.83
N ILE A 127 10.22 -9.70 -3.35
CA ILE A 127 9.01 -9.54 -4.17
C ILE A 127 8.59 -8.08 -4.16
N ILE A 128 8.33 -7.52 -5.32
CA ILE A 128 7.83 -6.17 -5.54
C ILE A 128 6.33 -6.26 -5.81
N LEU A 129 5.56 -5.55 -4.99
CA LEU A 129 4.11 -5.41 -5.07
C LEU A 129 3.82 -4.00 -5.59
N ALA A 130 3.49 -3.87 -6.87
CA ALA A 130 3.38 -2.57 -7.50
C ALA A 130 1.93 -2.19 -7.82
N LEU A 131 1.52 -1.01 -7.36
CA LEU A 131 0.32 -0.31 -7.80
C LEU A 131 0.80 0.92 -8.57
N ALA A 132 0.77 0.90 -9.89
CA ALA A 132 1.31 2.01 -10.68
C ALA A 132 0.42 2.33 -11.88
N CYS A 133 0.49 3.59 -12.31
CA CYS A 133 -0.22 4.06 -13.50
C CYS A 133 0.47 3.61 -14.79
N GLU A 134 1.81 3.59 -14.80
CA GLU A 134 2.59 3.32 -16.02
C GLU A 134 2.92 1.84 -16.21
N LYS A 135 2.38 1.27 -17.30
CA LYS A 135 2.71 -0.07 -17.80
C LYS A 135 4.20 -0.21 -18.17
N ASP A 136 4.88 0.90 -18.45
CA ASP A 136 6.26 0.90 -18.96
C ASP A 136 7.32 0.65 -17.89
N ILE A 137 7.01 0.85 -16.60
CA ILE A 137 7.86 0.40 -15.49
C ILE A 137 7.90 -1.14 -15.46
N PHE A 138 6.81 -1.80 -15.88
CA PHE A 138 6.64 -3.25 -15.85
C PHE A 138 7.08 -3.98 -17.12
N ASN A 139 7.06 -3.30 -18.27
CA ASN A 139 7.25 -3.93 -19.57
C ASN A 139 8.71 -4.01 -20.05
N LYS A 140 9.65 -3.34 -19.34
CA LYS A 140 11.03 -3.19 -19.82
C LYS A 140 12.01 -4.26 -19.32
N SER A 141 11.60 -5.13 -18.41
CA SER A 141 12.51 -6.13 -17.82
C SER A 141 11.85 -7.51 -17.76
N GLU A 142 12.59 -8.55 -18.18
CA GLU A 142 12.23 -9.92 -17.83
C GLU A 142 12.47 -10.09 -16.32
N PHE A 143 11.40 -9.99 -15.53
CA PHE A 143 11.51 -10.18 -14.09
C PHE A 143 11.66 -11.66 -13.77
N GLU A 144 12.72 -11.99 -13.02
CA GLU A 144 12.98 -13.34 -12.53
C GLU A 144 11.88 -13.80 -11.57
N THR A 145 11.86 -15.10 -11.26
CA THR A 145 10.95 -15.68 -10.26
C THR A 145 11.71 -16.01 -8.96
N ILE A 146 10.99 -16.02 -7.84
CA ILE A 146 11.42 -16.72 -6.61
C ILE A 146 10.63 -18.01 -6.55
N GLY A 147 11.29 -19.14 -6.82
CA GLY A 147 10.59 -20.38 -7.12
C GLY A 147 9.68 -20.20 -8.35
N ASN A 148 8.38 -20.39 -8.16
CA ASN A 148 7.37 -20.19 -9.21
C ASN A 148 6.66 -18.83 -9.13
N ILE A 149 7.08 -17.94 -8.22
CA ILE A 149 6.43 -16.67 -7.97
C ILE A 149 7.13 -15.58 -8.79
N PRO A 150 6.43 -14.84 -9.67
CA PRO A 150 7.01 -13.67 -10.32
C PRO A 150 7.51 -12.66 -9.29
N ARG A 151 8.73 -12.15 -9.43
CA ARG A 151 9.27 -11.16 -8.48
C ARG A 151 8.55 -9.83 -8.55
N LEU A 152 7.99 -9.47 -9.68
CA LEU A 152 7.20 -8.25 -9.85
C LEU A 152 5.74 -8.62 -10.07
N LEU A 153 4.90 -8.18 -9.14
CA LEU A 153 3.47 -8.45 -9.13
C LEU A 153 2.75 -7.11 -9.27
N ASN A 154 2.14 -6.88 -10.43
CA ASN A 154 1.23 -5.76 -10.63
C ASN A 154 -0.08 -6.08 -9.90
N ILE A 155 -0.39 -5.31 -8.88
CA ILE A 155 -1.49 -5.57 -7.94
C ILE A 155 -2.57 -4.48 -8.04
N GLY A 156 -2.80 -3.95 -9.25
CA GLY A 156 -3.92 -3.06 -9.55
C GLY A 156 -3.51 -1.63 -9.86
N ALA A 157 -4.52 -0.77 -9.98
CA ALA A 157 -4.34 0.63 -10.34
C ALA A 157 -4.11 1.50 -9.09
N TYR A 158 -3.57 2.70 -9.29
CA TYR A 158 -3.20 3.65 -8.24
C TYR A 158 -4.37 4.03 -7.29
N ASN A 159 -5.61 3.93 -7.77
CA ASN A 159 -6.85 4.19 -7.03
C ASN A 159 -7.28 3.03 -6.13
N ASP A 160 -6.67 1.84 -6.26
CA ASP A 160 -6.99 0.63 -5.47
C ASP A 160 -6.32 0.67 -4.08
N THR A 161 -6.51 1.76 -3.36
CA THR A 161 -5.94 1.98 -2.02
C THR A 161 -6.42 0.94 -1.00
N TYR A 162 -7.66 0.50 -1.15
CA TYR A 162 -8.21 -0.55 -0.31
C TYR A 162 -7.42 -1.85 -0.42
N ASP A 163 -6.87 -2.13 -1.60
CA ASP A 163 -6.11 -3.34 -1.83
C ASP A 163 -4.72 -3.32 -1.18
N VAL A 164 -4.06 -2.15 -1.07
CA VAL A 164 -2.86 -2.00 -0.23
C VAL A 164 -3.16 -2.48 1.20
N ILE A 165 -4.27 -2.00 1.78
CA ILE A 165 -4.68 -2.36 3.15
C ILE A 165 -4.99 -3.86 3.24
N ARG A 166 -5.71 -4.42 2.25
CA ARG A 166 -6.03 -5.85 2.23
C ARG A 166 -4.81 -6.74 2.12
N ILE A 167 -3.84 -6.38 1.29
CA ILE A 167 -2.58 -7.10 1.14
C ILE A 167 -1.81 -7.08 2.46
N LEU A 168 -1.67 -5.92 3.10
CA LEU A 168 -1.03 -5.82 4.40
C LEU A 168 -1.71 -6.70 5.45
N LEU A 169 -3.04 -6.72 5.50
CA LEU A 169 -3.80 -7.58 6.41
C LEU A 169 -3.67 -9.07 6.05
N ALA A 170 -3.66 -9.42 4.77
CA ALA A 170 -3.51 -10.80 4.31
C ALA A 170 -2.12 -11.34 4.65
N LEU A 171 -1.07 -10.59 4.35
CA LEU A 171 0.30 -10.90 4.76
C LEU A 171 0.37 -11.00 6.29
N SER A 172 -0.10 -10.00 7.04
CA SER A 172 -0.11 -10.02 8.52
C SER A 172 -0.75 -11.29 9.10
N ARG A 173 -1.88 -11.75 8.53
CA ARG A 173 -2.53 -13.01 8.92
C ARG A 173 -1.69 -14.24 8.54
N MET A 174 -1.11 -14.24 7.34
CA MET A 174 -0.24 -15.32 6.87
C MET A 174 0.98 -15.49 7.77
N PHE A 175 1.63 -14.38 8.14
CA PHE A 175 2.79 -14.35 9.03
C PHE A 175 2.45 -14.40 10.52
N LYS A 176 1.15 -14.34 10.86
CA LYS A 176 0.66 -14.29 12.25
C LYS A 176 1.36 -13.20 13.08
N CYS A 177 1.65 -12.06 12.46
CA CYS A 177 2.34 -10.95 13.09
C CYS A 177 1.60 -9.63 12.83
N HIS A 178 1.91 -8.60 13.62
CA HIS A 178 1.37 -7.26 13.36
C HIS A 178 1.91 -6.72 12.02
N VAL A 179 1.15 -5.88 11.30
CA VAL A 179 1.56 -5.32 9.98
C VAL A 179 2.96 -4.68 10.00
N ASN A 180 3.29 -3.91 11.05
CA ASN A 180 4.63 -3.32 11.25
C ASN A 180 5.77 -4.32 11.57
N LYS A 181 5.47 -5.62 11.64
CA LYS A 181 6.45 -6.71 11.84
C LYS A 181 6.59 -7.58 10.59
N LEU A 182 5.88 -7.23 9.51
CA LEU A 182 6.10 -7.84 8.21
C LEU A 182 7.48 -7.45 7.69
N PRO A 183 8.18 -8.35 6.97
CA PRO A 183 9.34 -7.97 6.18
C PRO A 183 8.84 -7.24 4.92
N LEU A 184 8.24 -6.08 5.13
CA LEU A 184 7.58 -5.30 4.09
C LEU A 184 7.90 -3.82 4.26
N SER A 185 8.25 -3.19 3.15
CA SER A 185 8.52 -1.75 3.09
C SER A 185 7.59 -1.06 2.11
N LEU A 186 7.17 0.16 2.47
CA LEU A 186 6.18 0.96 1.75
C LEU A 186 6.84 2.21 1.16
N VAL A 187 6.71 2.40 -0.14
CA VAL A 187 7.08 3.65 -0.82
C VAL A 187 5.87 4.15 -1.61
N LEU A 188 5.40 5.36 -1.29
CA LEU A 188 4.22 5.96 -1.91
C LEU A 188 4.58 7.27 -2.60
N SER A 189 4.18 7.43 -3.87
CA SER A 189 4.01 8.74 -4.49
C SER A 189 2.62 9.28 -4.13
N LEU A 190 2.57 10.58 -3.84
CA LEU A 190 1.36 11.35 -3.55
C LEU A 190 1.33 12.53 -4.53
N ASN A 191 0.31 12.62 -5.35
CA ASN A 191 0.12 13.63 -6.38
C ASN A 191 -1.13 14.49 -6.12
N GLU A 192 -2.27 13.86 -5.80
CA GLU A 192 -3.55 14.54 -5.58
C GLU A 192 -4.04 14.43 -4.14
N GLU A 193 -5.10 15.18 -3.79
CA GLU A 193 -5.68 15.15 -2.44
C GLU A 193 -6.17 13.75 -2.03
N GLN A 194 -6.55 12.93 -3.01
CA GLN A 194 -6.93 11.53 -2.79
C GLN A 194 -5.76 10.70 -2.21
N ASP A 195 -4.53 11.03 -2.56
CA ASP A 195 -3.34 10.32 -2.08
C ASP A 195 -3.06 10.64 -0.60
N MET A 196 -3.35 11.86 -0.17
CA MET A 196 -3.28 12.22 1.24
C MET A 196 -4.29 11.42 2.07
N VAL A 197 -5.48 11.15 1.52
CA VAL A 197 -6.47 10.29 2.17
C VAL A 197 -5.95 8.86 2.37
N VAL A 198 -5.20 8.32 1.40
CA VAL A 198 -4.51 7.02 1.53
C VAL A 198 -3.53 7.04 2.69
N LEU A 199 -2.62 8.01 2.69
CA LEU A 199 -1.59 8.13 3.72
C LEU A 199 -2.21 8.23 5.13
N LEU A 200 -3.21 9.10 5.30
CA LEU A 200 -3.90 9.28 6.58
C LEU A 200 -4.62 8.00 7.03
N THR A 201 -5.16 7.24 6.08
CA THR A 201 -5.78 5.94 6.41
C THR A 201 -4.75 4.94 6.88
N LEU A 202 -3.61 4.79 6.20
CA LEU A 202 -2.54 3.89 6.63
C LEU A 202 -2.00 4.27 8.03
N ILE A 203 -1.79 5.57 8.26
CA ILE A 203 -1.40 6.13 9.56
C ILE A 203 -2.44 5.81 10.64
N SER A 204 -3.74 5.93 10.35
CA SER A 204 -4.82 5.60 11.29
C SER A 204 -4.84 4.14 11.71
N LEU A 205 -4.42 3.25 10.80
CA LEU A 205 -4.28 1.80 11.03
C LEU A 205 -2.99 1.48 11.81
N GLY A 206 -2.22 2.50 12.16
CA GLY A 206 -0.97 2.39 12.90
C GLY A 206 0.18 1.87 12.06
N ILE A 207 0.08 1.91 10.72
CA ILE A 207 1.17 1.54 9.81
C ILE A 207 2.29 2.58 9.94
N LYS A 208 3.53 2.10 9.98
CA LYS A 208 4.72 2.91 10.20
C LYS A 208 5.76 2.75 9.10
N ASN A 209 6.76 3.62 9.12
CA ASN A 209 7.96 3.57 8.27
C ASN A 209 7.62 3.67 6.78
N ILE A 210 6.70 4.56 6.44
CA ILE A 210 6.29 4.83 5.06
C ILE A 210 7.25 5.84 4.45
N ARG A 211 7.84 5.50 3.30
CA ARG A 211 8.59 6.46 2.49
C ARG A 211 7.69 7.19 1.51
N LEU A 212 7.89 8.49 1.39
CA LEU A 212 7.12 9.37 0.53
C LEU A 212 8.03 10.07 -0.48
N VAL A 213 7.57 10.13 -1.72
CA VAL A 213 8.28 10.85 -2.78
C VAL A 213 8.29 12.36 -2.50
N VAL A 214 7.13 12.87 -2.07
CA VAL A 214 6.92 14.27 -1.69
C VAL A 214 7.51 14.62 -0.33
N ASP A 215 7.94 15.88 -0.18
CA ASP A 215 8.36 16.43 1.10
C ASP A 215 7.16 16.92 1.92
N LEU A 216 6.71 16.13 2.89
CA LEU A 216 5.63 16.56 3.77
C LEU A 216 5.98 17.80 4.61
N GLU A 217 7.25 18.08 4.87
CA GLU A 217 7.63 19.26 5.65
C GLU A 217 7.27 20.56 4.91
N GLU A 218 7.24 20.54 3.58
CA GLU A 218 6.83 21.68 2.75
C GLU A 218 5.30 21.86 2.68
N LEU A 219 4.54 20.80 2.97
CA LEU A 219 3.08 20.77 2.83
C LEU A 219 2.33 21.08 4.14
N MET A 220 2.99 21.04 5.29
CA MET A 220 2.32 21.23 6.59
C MET A 220 3.22 21.90 7.63
N PRO A 221 2.64 22.47 8.70
CA PRO A 221 3.43 23.05 9.78
C PRO A 221 4.45 22.07 10.39
N THR A 222 5.67 22.56 10.67
CA THR A 222 6.79 21.73 11.18
C THR A 222 6.43 20.92 12.43
N ASN A 223 5.60 21.44 13.32
CA ASN A 223 5.16 20.72 14.51
C ASN A 223 4.27 19.50 14.17
N VAL A 224 3.45 19.59 13.12
CA VAL A 224 2.64 18.48 12.64
C VAL A 224 3.52 17.45 11.94
N TYR A 225 4.41 17.90 11.06
CA TYR A 225 5.38 17.03 10.39
C TYR A 225 6.22 16.22 11.38
N LYS A 226 6.78 16.87 12.41
CA LYS A 226 7.56 16.19 13.47
C LYS A 226 6.76 15.10 14.18
N VAL A 227 5.48 15.34 14.47
CA VAL A 227 4.61 14.32 15.05
C VAL A 227 4.45 13.12 14.12
N LEU A 228 4.33 13.34 12.81
CA LEU A 228 4.25 12.25 11.82
C LEU A 228 5.54 11.44 11.77
N VAL A 229 6.70 12.10 11.78
CA VAL A 229 8.02 11.46 11.85
C VAL A 229 8.17 10.67 13.15
N ASP A 230 7.96 11.30 14.30
CA ASP A 230 8.23 10.69 15.61
C ASP A 230 7.30 9.52 15.93
N LYS A 231 6.01 9.62 15.55
CA LYS A 231 5.02 8.58 15.89
C LYS A 231 4.93 7.48 14.85
N PHE A 232 5.04 7.83 13.57
CA PHE A 232 4.77 6.93 12.45
C PHE A 232 6.00 6.63 11.58
N GLY A 233 7.13 7.30 11.81
CA GLY A 233 8.35 7.04 11.03
C GLY A 233 8.21 7.45 9.57
N ILE A 234 7.38 8.46 9.28
CA ILE A 234 7.26 9.00 7.92
C ILE A 234 8.61 9.58 7.50
N LYS A 235 9.05 9.25 6.28
CA LYS A 235 10.34 9.69 5.76
C LYS A 235 10.23 10.03 4.29
N LYS A 236 10.91 11.10 3.85
CA LYS A 236 11.09 11.39 2.42
C LYS A 236 12.03 10.35 1.80
N ILE A 237 11.81 9.97 0.54
CA ILE A 237 12.79 9.17 -0.21
C ILE A 237 14.12 9.90 -0.33
N SER A 238 15.20 9.14 -0.55
CA SER A 238 16.52 9.65 -0.94
C SER A 238 16.87 9.16 -2.35
N THR A 239 18.05 8.59 -2.54
CA THR A 239 18.41 7.85 -3.76
C THR A 239 17.93 6.41 -3.69
N PRO A 240 17.60 5.75 -4.82
CA PRO A 240 17.19 4.35 -4.85
C PRO A 240 18.13 3.41 -4.08
N GLU A 241 19.44 3.61 -4.18
CA GLU A 241 20.46 2.78 -3.55
C GLU A 241 20.52 2.94 -2.02
N GLU A 242 20.45 4.18 -1.54
CA GLU A 242 20.40 4.45 -0.09
C GLU A 242 19.10 3.93 0.48
N ASP A 243 18.01 4.14 -0.26
CA ASP A 243 16.70 3.74 0.18
C ASP A 243 16.62 2.22 0.29
N LEU A 244 16.95 1.47 -0.76
CA LEU A 244 16.98 0.01 -0.73
C LEU A 244 17.86 -0.56 0.40
N LYS A 245 19.02 0.07 0.68
CA LYS A 245 19.88 -0.34 1.78
C LYS A 245 19.24 -0.21 3.15
N GLU A 246 18.40 0.80 3.36
CA GLU A 246 17.77 1.05 4.65
C GLU A 246 16.42 0.33 4.81
N ILE A 247 15.63 0.14 3.74
CA ILE A 247 14.32 -0.52 3.85
C ILE A 247 14.32 -2.04 3.69
N LEU A 248 15.41 -2.64 3.19
CA LEU A 248 15.49 -4.10 2.98
C LEU A 248 16.36 -4.80 4.03
N ILE A 249 16.41 -4.24 5.25
CA ILE A 249 17.15 -4.78 6.41
C ILE A 249 16.28 -5.76 7.19
#